data_AF-W4IZ15-F1
#
_entry.id   AF-W4IZ15-F1
#
_cell.length_a   1.000
_cell.length_b   1.000
_cell.length_c   1.000
_cell.angle_alpha   90.00
_cell.angle_beta   90.00
_cell.angle_gamma   90.00
#
_symmetry.space_group_name_H-M   'P 1'
#
loop_
_entity.id
_entity.type
_entity.pdbx_description
1 polymer ?
#
loop_
_entity_poly.entity_id
_entity_poly.type
_entity_poly.pdbx_seq_one_letter_code
_entity_poly.pdbx_strand_id
1 'polypeptide(L)'
;MPKTQFDYACLLICSSDLKNIKFASSLLHELLFINYNRIDCLYQLAIAHIKLRDYKKAKNYLNALLKIDARNSNALALKSLLFDLISSDGLIGALLVALTACGLYLSFKSFKYF
;
A
#
# COMPACT_ATOMS: atom_id res chain seq x y z
N MET A 1 10.59 -26.38 -1.44
CA MET A 1 9.54 -26.54 -0.41
C MET A 1 8.82 -25.21 -0.24
N PRO A 2 7.48 -25.15 -0.33
CA PRO A 2 6.73 -23.89 -0.35
C PRO A 2 6.88 -23.09 0.96
N LYS A 3 7.06 -23.77 2.10
CA LYS A 3 7.30 -23.14 3.41
C LYS A 3 8.58 -22.28 3.43
N THR A 4 9.70 -22.84 3.00
CA THR A 4 11.00 -22.13 2.98
C THR A 4 10.96 -20.92 2.05
N GLN A 5 10.26 -21.03 0.92
CA GLN A 5 10.09 -19.91 -0.02
C GLN A 5 9.23 -18.80 0.59
N PHE A 6 8.19 -19.15 1.35
CA PHE A 6 7.37 -18.19 2.08
C PHE A 6 8.18 -17.46 3.18
N ASP A 7 8.92 -18.21 4.00
CA ASP A 7 9.76 -17.65 5.06
C ASP A 7 10.81 -16.70 4.47
N TYR A 8 11.44 -17.10 3.36
CA TYR A 8 12.39 -16.26 2.63
C TYR A 8 11.75 -14.97 2.08
N ALA A 9 10.55 -15.06 1.49
CA ALA A 9 9.82 -13.89 1.01
C ALA A 9 9.48 -12.91 2.15
N CYS A 10 9.11 -13.42 3.33
CA CYS A 10 8.85 -12.59 4.51
C CYS A 10 10.11 -11.82 4.96
N LEU A 11 11.27 -12.48 4.99
CA LEU A 11 12.55 -11.84 5.31
C LEU A 11 12.90 -10.73 4.30
N LEU A 12 12.65 -10.96 3.01
CA LEU A 12 12.88 -9.95 1.98
C LEU A 12 11.95 -8.74 2.13
N ILE A 13 10.70 -8.92 2.55
CA ILE A 13 9.77 -7.82 2.83
C ILE A 13 10.27 -6.94 3.98
N CYS A 14 10.98 -7.52 4.96
CA CYS A 14 11.57 -6.77 6.07
C CYS A 14 12.75 -5.88 5.64
N SER A 15 13.36 -6.13 4.48
CA SER A 15 14.44 -5.30 3.94
C SER A 15 13.97 -3.88 3.58
N SER A 16 14.90 -2.92 3.58
CA SER A 16 14.66 -1.54 3.14
C SER A 16 14.75 -1.36 1.62
N ASP A 17 15.28 -2.34 0.89
CA ASP A 17 15.45 -2.25 -0.56
C ASP A 17 14.14 -2.57 -1.30
N LEU A 18 13.66 -1.62 -2.09
CA LEU A 18 12.46 -1.76 -2.92
C LEU A 18 12.59 -2.91 -3.94
N LYS A 19 13.81 -3.23 -4.41
CA LYS A 19 14.02 -4.36 -5.33
C LYS A 19 13.72 -5.69 -4.64
N ASN A 20 14.18 -5.85 -3.41
CA ASN A 20 13.92 -7.04 -2.60
C ASN A 20 12.43 -7.20 -2.31
N ILE A 21 11.73 -6.12 -1.99
CA ILE A 21 10.27 -6.14 -1.74
C ILE A 21 9.50 -6.52 -3.01
N LYS A 22 9.89 -6.00 -4.18
CA LYS A 22 9.30 -6.39 -5.46
C LYS A 22 9.54 -7.88 -5.76
N PHE A 23 10.76 -8.36 -5.53
CA PHE A 23 11.09 -9.78 -5.72
C PHE A 23 10.29 -10.68 -4.77
N ALA A 24 10.15 -10.29 -3.51
CA ALA A 24 9.32 -10.99 -2.53
C ALA A 24 7.85 -11.05 -2.96
N SER A 25 7.34 -9.98 -3.56
CA SER A 25 5.97 -9.95 -4.09
C SER A 25 5.78 -10.97 -5.22
N SER A 26 6.76 -11.13 -6.11
CA SER A 26 6.74 -12.18 -7.14
C SER A 26 6.75 -13.58 -6.55
N LEU A 27 7.60 -13.84 -5.55
CA LEU A 27 7.65 -15.14 -4.85
C LEU A 27 6.31 -15.47 -4.16
N LEU A 28 5.68 -14.48 -3.52
CA LEU A 28 4.36 -14.65 -2.90
C LEU A 28 3.26 -14.92 -3.93
N HIS A 29 3.34 -14.35 -5.14
CA HIS A 29 2.41 -14.65 -6.22
C HIS A 29 2.52 -16.10 -6.71
N GLU A 30 3.74 -16.63 -6.82
CA GLU A 30 3.96 -18.05 -7.14
C GLU A 30 3.36 -18.97 -6.07
N LEU A 31 3.56 -18.63 -4.79
CA LEU A 31 2.98 -19.36 -3.65
C LEU A 31 1.44 -19.31 -3.66
N LEU A 32 0.87 -18.19 -4.10
CA LEU A 32 -0.58 -18.03 -4.23
C LEU A 32 -1.16 -18.89 -5.37
N PHE A 33 -0.41 -19.10 -6.46
CA PHE A 33 -0.83 -19.96 -7.57
C PHE A 33 -0.96 -21.43 -7.16
N ILE A 34 -0.04 -21.92 -6.34
CA ILE A 34 -0.11 -23.27 -5.75
C ILE A 34 -1.06 -23.35 -4.54
N ASN A 35 -1.79 -22.26 -4.25
CA ASN A 35 -2.75 -22.11 -3.16
C ASN A 35 -2.15 -22.40 -1.76
N TYR A 36 -0.84 -22.19 -1.60
CA TYR A 36 -0.15 -22.38 -0.34
C TYR A 36 -0.46 -21.20 0.59
N ASN A 37 -1.10 -21.50 1.72
CA ASN A 37 -1.40 -20.54 2.79
C ASN A 37 -1.93 -19.18 2.30
N ARG A 38 -3.03 -19.22 1.54
CA ARG A 38 -3.58 -18.08 0.80
C ARG A 38 -3.84 -16.85 1.67
N ILE A 39 -4.31 -17.05 2.90
CA ILE A 39 -4.61 -15.97 3.86
C ILE A 39 -3.33 -15.21 4.22
N ASP A 40 -2.30 -15.93 4.66
CA ASP A 40 -1.03 -15.31 5.05
C ASP A 40 -0.28 -14.71 3.85
N CYS A 41 -0.34 -15.36 2.68
CA CYS A 41 0.24 -14.81 1.44
C CYS A 41 -0.42 -13.48 1.04
N LEU A 42 -1.76 -13.38 1.12
CA LEU A 42 -2.47 -12.13 0.83
C LEU A 42 -2.14 -11.04 1.85
N TYR A 43 -1.99 -11.41 3.14
CA TYR A 43 -1.58 -10.49 4.18
C TYR A 43 -0.17 -9.93 3.94
N GLN A 44 0.80 -10.79 3.62
CA GLN A 44 2.18 -10.37 3.30
C GLN A 44 2.25 -9.54 2.01
N LEU A 45 1.47 -9.89 0.98
CA LEU A 45 1.37 -9.08 -0.25
C LEU A 45 0.83 -7.68 0.05
N ALA A 46 -0.16 -7.55 0.93
CA ALA A 46 -0.66 -6.23 1.33
C ALA A 46 0.45 -5.39 1.99
N ILE A 47 1.22 -5.96 2.91
CA ILE A 47 2.35 -5.27 3.57
C ILE A 47 3.42 -4.86 2.55
N ALA A 48 3.79 -5.76 1.63
CA ALA A 48 4.77 -5.46 0.59
C ALA A 48 4.32 -4.26 -0.26
N HIS A 49 3.06 -4.23 -0.69
CA HIS A 49 2.53 -3.13 -1.48
C HIS A 49 2.35 -1.83 -0.70
N ILE A 50 2.08 -1.87 0.60
CA ILE A 50 2.11 -0.70 1.48
C ILE A 50 3.51 -0.08 1.48
N LYS A 51 4.56 -0.91 1.65
CA LYS A 51 5.96 -0.43 1.61
C LYS A 51 6.36 0.15 0.25
N LEU A 52 5.80 -0.40 -0.84
CA LEU A 52 6.00 0.13 -2.20
C LEU A 52 5.18 1.40 -2.48
N ARG A 53 4.39 1.90 -1.51
CA ARG A 53 3.42 3.01 -1.67
C ARG A 53 2.35 2.75 -2.75
N ASP A 54 2.11 1.48 -3.10
CA ASP A 54 1.03 1.08 -4.01
C ASP A 54 -0.22 0.72 -3.19
N TYR A 55 -0.83 1.76 -2.61
CA TYR A 55 -1.96 1.62 -1.69
C TYR A 55 -3.19 1.01 -2.36
N LYS A 56 -3.35 1.20 -3.67
CA LYS A 56 -4.48 0.64 -4.44
C LYS A 56 -4.40 -0.89 -4.46
N LYS A 57 -3.23 -1.45 -4.77
CA LYS A 57 -3.04 -2.91 -4.73
C LYS A 57 -3.13 -3.45 -3.31
N ALA A 58 -2.52 -2.77 -2.33
CA ALA A 58 -2.63 -3.17 -0.92
C ALA A 58 -4.10 -3.27 -0.45
N LYS A 59 -4.94 -2.27 -0.79
CA LYS A 59 -6.38 -2.28 -0.48
C LYS A 59 -7.10 -3.46 -1.13
N ASN A 60 -6.75 -3.78 -2.38
CA ASN A 60 -7.36 -4.91 -3.10
C ASN A 60 -7.01 -6.25 -2.44
N TYR A 61 -5.75 -6.46 -2.05
CA TYR A 61 -5.33 -7.67 -1.34
C TYR A 61 -6.00 -7.80 0.03
N LEU A 62 -6.08 -6.71 0.80
CA LEU A 62 -6.80 -6.73 2.09
C LEU A 62 -8.29 -7.02 1.92
N ASN A 63 -8.93 -6.45 0.90
CA ASN A 63 -10.34 -6.76 0.63
C ASN A 63 -10.52 -8.23 0.18
N ALA A 64 -9.59 -8.78 -0.60
CA ALA A 64 -9.60 -10.19 -0.98
C ALA A 64 -9.40 -11.10 0.24
N LEU A 65 -8.51 -10.73 1.17
CA LEU A 65 -8.28 -11.40 2.44
C LEU A 65 -9.54 -11.39 3.31
N LEU A 66 -10.17 -10.23 3.50
CA LEU A 66 -11.39 -10.07 4.31
C LEU A 66 -12.62 -10.76 3.71
N LYS A 67 -12.64 -11.03 2.40
CA LYS A 67 -13.68 -11.88 1.78
C LYS A 67 -13.56 -13.34 2.21
N ILE A 68 -12.34 -13.80 2.50
CA ILE A 68 -12.06 -15.17 2.94
C ILE A 68 -12.25 -15.27 4.45
N ASP A 69 -11.64 -14.34 5.19
CA ASP A 69 -11.68 -14.27 6.65
C ASP A 69 -12.09 -12.87 7.11
N ALA A 70 -13.40 -12.66 7.22
CA ALA A 70 -13.98 -11.36 7.56
C ALA A 70 -13.77 -10.95 9.02
N ARG A 71 -13.49 -11.91 9.92
CA ARG A 71 -13.31 -11.66 11.35
C ARG A 71 -11.84 -11.51 11.75
N ASN A 72 -10.95 -11.47 10.78
CA ASN A 72 -9.53 -11.31 11.03
C ASN A 72 -9.22 -9.91 11.57
N SER A 73 -8.94 -9.83 12.88
CA SER A 73 -8.59 -8.58 13.57
C SER A 73 -7.34 -7.94 12.97
N ASN A 74 -6.34 -8.74 12.57
CA ASN A 74 -5.09 -8.24 12.00
C ASN A 74 -5.32 -7.57 10.64
N ALA A 75 -6.14 -8.19 9.78
CA ALA A 75 -6.48 -7.62 8.47
C ALA A 75 -7.28 -6.31 8.60
N LEU A 76 -8.20 -6.23 9.57
CA LEU A 76 -8.96 -5.01 9.85
C LEU A 76 -8.06 -3.89 10.38
N ALA A 77 -7.16 -4.21 11.32
CA ALA A 77 -6.19 -3.25 11.83
C ALA A 77 -5.29 -2.71 10.72
N LEU A 78 -4.74 -3.60 9.87
CA LEU A 78 -3.90 -3.20 8.74
C LEU A 78 -4.67 -2.34 7.72
N LYS A 79 -5.97 -2.60 7.51
CA LYS A 79 -6.83 -1.79 6.65
C LYS A 79 -7.08 -0.39 7.22
N SER A 80 -7.21 -0.26 8.54
CA SER A 80 -7.28 1.06 9.21
C SER A 80 -5.99 1.84 9.00
N LEU A 81 -4.84 1.22 9.26
CA LEU A 81 -3.53 1.85 9.04
C LEU A 81 -3.32 2.28 7.59
N LEU A 82 -3.77 1.47 6.63
CA LEU A 82 -3.75 1.83 5.22
C LEU A 82 -4.60 3.08 4.92
N PHE A 83 -5.77 3.19 5.56
CA PHE A 83 -6.64 4.36 5.38
C PHE A 83 -6.00 5.63 5.94
N ASP A 84 -5.32 5.54 7.08
CA ASP A 84 -4.59 6.66 7.68
C ASP A 84 -3.43 7.12 6.79
N LEU A 85 -2.68 6.17 6.20
CA LEU A 85 -1.59 6.46 5.25
C LEU A 85 -2.09 7.15 3.97
N ILE A 86 -3.20 6.66 3.41
CA ILE A 86 -3.82 7.27 2.22
C ILE A 86 -4.32 8.67 2.56
N SER A 87 -4.94 8.84 3.72
CA SER A 87 -5.45 10.14 4.17
C SER A 87 -4.32 11.15 4.38
N SER A 88 -3.21 10.73 5.01
CA SER A 88 -2.05 11.61 5.20
C SER A 88 -1.41 12.03 3.89
N ASP A 89 -1.19 11.09 2.95
CA ASP A 89 -0.61 11.41 1.63
C ASP A 89 -1.58 12.28 0.80
N GLY A 90 -2.89 12.05 0.90
CA GLY A 90 -3.93 12.85 0.26
C GLY A 90 -4.00 14.29 0.80
N LEU A 91 -3.84 14.47 2.11
CA LEU A 91 -3.85 15.78 2.75
C LEU A 91 -2.68 16.66 2.27
N ILE A 92 -1.49 16.05 2.18
CA ILE A 92 -0.28 16.71 1.67
C ILE A 92 -0.47 17.14 0.21
N GLY A 93 -1.06 16.27 -0.62
CA GLY A 93 -1.37 16.59 -2.02
C GLY A 93 -2.37 17.74 -2.15
N ALA A 94 -3.44 17.74 -1.36
CA ALA A 94 -4.45 18.79 -1.38
C ALA A 94 -3.89 20.16 -0.97
N LEU A 95 -3.02 20.19 0.04
CA LEU A 95 -2.39 21.43 0.51
C LEU A 95 -1.54 22.08 -0.60
N LEU A 96 -0.76 21.29 -1.32
CA LEU A 96 0.11 21.78 -2.39
C LEU A 96 -0.70 22.40 -3.54
N VAL A 97 -1.82 21.76 -3.93
CA VAL A 97 -2.74 22.27 -4.94
C VAL A 97 -3.42 23.56 -4.47
N ALA A 98 -3.85 23.62 -3.21
CA ALA A 98 -4.47 24.83 -2.65
C ALA A 98 -3.50 26.02 -2.66
N LEU A 99 -2.24 25.82 -2.26
CA LEU A 99 -1.22 26.86 -2.26
C LEU A 99 -0.91 27.40 -3.66
N THR A 100 -0.75 26.50 -4.64
CA THR A 100 -0.48 26.89 -6.03
C THR A 100 -1.66 27.63 -6.67
N ALA A 101 -2.89 27.15 -6.45
CA ALA A 101 -4.09 27.82 -6.94
C ALA A 101 -4.28 29.20 -6.31
N CYS A 102 -4.04 29.32 -4.99
CA CYS A 102 -4.15 30.59 -4.28
C CYS A 102 -3.08 31.60 -4.75
N GLY A 103 -1.84 31.14 -4.96
CA GLY A 103 -0.77 31.98 -5.51
C GLY A 103 -1.07 32.52 -6.91
N LEU A 104 -1.58 31.67 -7.81
CA LEU A 104 -2.01 32.11 -9.15
C LEU A 104 -3.16 33.11 -9.08
N TYR A 105 -4.14 32.87 -8.20
CA TYR A 105 -5.26 33.78 -7.99
C TYR A 105 -4.81 35.16 -7.48
N LEU A 106 -3.89 35.20 -6.52
CA LEU A 106 -3.33 36.44 -5.99
C LEU A 106 -2.52 37.21 -7.05
N SER A 107 -1.69 36.51 -7.84
CA SER A 107 -0.94 37.12 -8.94
C SER A 107 -1.87 37.70 -10.01
N PHE A 108 -2.94 36.98 -10.37
CA PHE A 108 -3.95 37.46 -11.33
C PHE A 108 -4.72 38.67 -10.78
N LYS A 109 -5.05 38.65 -9.48
CA LYS A 109 -5.67 39.79 -8.81
C LYS A 109 -4.73 40.99 -8.83
N SER A 110 -3.46 40.83 -8.49
CA SER A 110 -2.46 41.92 -8.49
C SER A 110 -2.29 42.58 -9.87
N PHE A 111 -2.39 41.81 -10.96
CA PHE A 111 -2.29 42.34 -12.33
C PHE A 111 -3.52 43.17 -12.75
N LYS A 112 -4.69 42.91 -12.18
CA LYS A 112 -5.94 43.63 -12.51
C LYS A 112 -6.09 44.97 -11.77
N TYR A 113 -5.30 45.19 -10.72
CA TYR A 113 -5.29 46.44 -9.93
C TYR A 113 -4.15 47.41 -10.33
N PHE A 114 -3.37 47.07 -11.37
CA PHE A 114 -2.37 47.93 -12.00
C PHE A 114 -2.88 48.36 -13.38
#